data_AF-A0A3D3UJD6-F1
#
_entry.id   AF-A0A3D3UJD6-F1
#
_cell.length_a   1.000
_cell.length_b   1.000
_cell.length_c   1.000
_cell.angle_alpha   90.00
_cell.angle_beta   90.00
_cell.angle_gamma   90.00
#
_symmetry.space_group_name_H-M   'P 1'
#
loop_
_entity.id
_entity.type
_entity.pdbx_description
1 polymer ?
#
loop_
_entity_poly.entity_id
_entity_poly.type
_entity_poly.pdbx_seq_one_letter_code
_entity_poly.pdbx_strand_id
1 'polypeptide(L)'
;VHTDIMKTQALKQALDKYKFDAAFGGARRDEEKSRAKERIFSFRSAQHRWDPKNQRPELWNLYNARKAKNESIRVFPLSNWTELDIWQYIYLEDIPIVPLYFSAKRPVVERDGTLIMV
;
A
#
# COMPACT_ATOMS: atom_id res chain seq x y z
N VAL A 1 -1.59 -11.70 15.65
CA VAL A 1 -2.48 -12.81 15.23
C VAL A 1 -3.61 -12.33 14.32
N HIS A 2 -4.48 -11.40 14.75
CA HIS A 2 -5.60 -10.90 13.92
C HIS A 2 -5.15 -10.36 12.54
N THR A 3 -4.17 -9.47 12.49
CA THR A 3 -3.67 -8.87 11.24
C THR A 3 -3.13 -9.90 10.25
N ASP A 4 -2.43 -10.93 10.75
CA ASP A 4 -1.88 -11.98 9.88
C ASP A 4 -3.00 -12.80 9.24
N ILE A 5 -3.98 -13.23 10.04
CA ILE A 5 -5.11 -14.02 9.56
C ILE A 5 -5.99 -13.21 8.60
N MET A 6 -6.44 -12.03 9.04
CA MET A 6 -7.48 -11.26 8.34
C MET A 6 -6.97 -10.42 7.18
N LYS A 7 -5.68 -10.07 7.14
CA LYS A 7 -5.09 -9.32 6.01
C LYS A 7 -4.16 -10.19 5.18
N THR A 8 -3.10 -10.72 5.80
CA THR A 8 -2.03 -11.41 5.07
C THR A 8 -2.52 -12.71 4.44
N GLN A 9 -3.16 -13.59 5.21
CA GLN A 9 -3.64 -14.88 4.70
C GLN A 9 -4.86 -14.70 3.80
N ALA A 10 -5.80 -13.81 4.16
CA ALA A 10 -6.95 -13.49 3.32
C ALA A 10 -6.55 -12.98 1.92
N LEU A 11 -5.57 -12.07 1.84
CA LEU A 11 -5.06 -11.59 0.54
C LEU A 11 -4.43 -12.74 -0.27
N LYS A 12 -3.60 -13.60 0.35
CA LYS A 12 -3.02 -14.76 -0.33
C LYS A 12 -4.10 -15.69 -0.89
N GLN A 13 -5.11 -16.01 -0.08
CA GLN A 13 -6.23 -16.84 -0.49
C GLN A 13 -7.00 -16.24 -1.67
N ALA A 14 -7.25 -14.93 -1.67
CA ALA A 14 -7.91 -14.25 -2.79
C ALA A 14 -7.07 -14.34 -4.08
N LEU A 15 -5.76 -14.08 -3.99
CA LEU A 15 -4.86 -14.17 -5.14
C LEU A 15 -4.79 -15.58 -5.72
N ASP A 16 -4.75 -16.60 -4.87
CA ASP A 16 -4.72 -18.01 -5.30
C ASP A 16 -6.06 -18.43 -5.91
N LYS A 17 -7.19 -18.04 -5.28
CA LYS A 17 -8.54 -18.37 -5.75
C LYS A 17 -8.80 -17.85 -7.15
N TYR A 18 -8.44 -16.59 -7.41
CA TYR A 18 -8.68 -15.93 -8.70
C TYR A 18 -7.48 -16.02 -9.67
N LYS A 19 -6.38 -16.64 -9.25
CA LYS A 19 -5.15 -16.83 -10.04
C LYS A 19 -4.60 -15.52 -10.58
N PHE A 20 -4.58 -14.49 -9.73
CA PHE A 20 -4.03 -13.19 -10.11
C PHE A 20 -2.50 -13.25 -10.19
N ASP A 21 -1.98 -12.86 -11.35
CA ASP A 21 -0.55 -12.83 -11.65
C ASP A 21 0.14 -11.55 -11.17
N ALA A 22 -0.61 -10.46 -11.03
CA ALA A 22 -0.13 -9.18 -10.54
C ALA A 22 -1.20 -8.53 -9.66
N ALA A 23 -0.77 -7.76 -8.66
CA ALA A 23 -1.65 -6.95 -7.83
C ALA A 23 -1.03 -5.57 -7.59
N PHE A 24 -1.84 -4.52 -7.79
CA PHE A 24 -1.44 -3.16 -7.47
C PHE A 24 -1.59 -2.91 -5.97
N GLY A 25 -0.57 -2.31 -5.36
CA GLY A 25 -0.58 -1.83 -3.98
C GLY A 25 -0.35 -0.33 -3.95
N GLY A 26 -1.08 0.38 -3.08
CA GLY A 26 -0.97 1.83 -2.90
C GLY A 26 0.14 2.26 -1.92
N ALA A 27 1.11 1.40 -1.66
CA ALA A 27 2.12 1.65 -0.63
C ALA A 27 3.24 2.54 -1.17
N ARG A 28 3.78 3.43 -0.31
CA ARG A 28 4.71 4.49 -0.71
C ARG A 28 6.03 4.40 0.06
N ARG A 29 7.12 4.94 -0.51
CA ARG A 29 8.46 4.85 0.11
C ARG A 29 8.63 5.79 1.30
N ASP A 30 7.90 6.90 1.32
CA ASP A 30 7.95 7.91 2.38
C ASP A 30 7.18 7.47 3.65
N GLU A 31 6.25 6.52 3.53
CA GLU A 31 5.41 6.04 4.65
C GLU A 31 6.21 5.38 5.79
N GLU A 32 7.31 4.70 5.48
CA GLU A 32 8.11 4.03 6.50
C GLU A 32 9.59 3.91 6.06
N LYS A 33 10.53 4.13 6.99
CA LYS A 33 11.98 4.13 6.70
C LYS A 33 12.47 2.82 6.06
N SER A 34 11.88 1.67 6.42
CA SER A 34 12.21 0.36 5.86
C SER A 34 11.89 0.26 4.36
N ARG A 35 10.94 1.05 3.88
CA ARG A 35 10.43 1.05 2.49
C ARG A 35 11.28 1.86 1.53
N ALA A 36 12.26 2.63 2.02
CA ALA A 36 13.14 3.45 1.18
C ALA A 36 13.91 2.66 0.10
N LYS A 37 14.11 1.35 0.31
CA LYS A 37 14.78 0.44 -0.64
C LYS A 37 13.80 -0.41 -1.46
N GLU A 38 12.50 -0.22 -1.30
CA GLU A 38 11.49 -0.98 -2.03
C GLU A 38 11.51 -0.65 -3.54
N ARG A 39 11.21 -1.68 -4.32
CA ARG A 39 11.09 -1.66 -5.79
C ARG A 39 9.64 -1.41 -6.17
N ILE A 40 9.41 -0.85 -7.36
CA ILE A 40 8.06 -0.73 -7.92
C ILE A 40 7.48 -2.12 -8.19
N PHE A 41 8.30 -3.05 -8.69
CA PHE A 41 7.96 -4.44 -8.94
C PHE A 41 8.57 -5.35 -7.86
N SER A 42 7.71 -5.93 -7.03
CA SER A 42 8.06 -6.90 -6.01
C SER A 42 7.65 -8.31 -6.43
N PHE A 43 8.62 -9.14 -6.77
CA PHE A 43 8.39 -10.53 -7.20
C PHE A 43 8.09 -11.44 -6.02
N ARG A 44 7.13 -12.34 -6.20
CA ARG A 44 6.71 -13.34 -5.21
C ARG A 44 6.76 -14.74 -5.82
N SER A 45 7.33 -15.67 -5.07
CA SER A 45 7.34 -17.10 -5.44
C SER A 45 5.92 -17.68 -5.43
N ALA A 46 5.78 -18.91 -5.92
CA ALA A 46 4.53 -19.67 -5.87
C ALA A 46 3.97 -19.86 -4.44
N GLN A 47 4.81 -19.73 -3.40
CA GLN A 47 4.40 -19.78 -1.99
C GLN A 47 4.20 -18.37 -1.39
N HIS A 48 4.05 -17.35 -2.25
CA HIS A 48 3.96 -15.93 -1.90
C HIS A 48 5.15 -15.37 -1.10
N ARG A 49 6.32 -16.04 -1.15
CA ARG A 49 7.52 -15.59 -0.46
C ARG A 49 8.26 -14.55 -1.28
N TRP A 50 8.94 -13.64 -0.58
CA TRP A 50 9.84 -12.66 -1.18
C TRP A 50 11.28 -13.14 -1.06
N ASP A 51 12.03 -13.02 -2.14
CA ASP A 51 13.46 -13.35 -2.20
C ASP A 51 14.23 -12.14 -2.76
N PRO A 52 15.24 -11.61 -2.04
CA PRO A 52 16.06 -10.51 -2.53
C PRO A 52 16.74 -10.79 -3.88
N LYS A 53 17.16 -12.04 -4.13
CA LYS A 53 17.89 -12.42 -5.36
C LYS A 53 17.01 -12.42 -6.61
N ASN A 54 15.70 -12.61 -6.41
CA ASN A 54 14.73 -12.61 -7.51
C ASN A 54 14.23 -11.19 -7.86
N GLN A 55 14.61 -10.18 -7.10
CA GLN A 55 14.28 -8.80 -7.42
C GLN A 55 15.17 -8.27 -8.53
N ARG A 56 14.59 -7.48 -9.42
CA ARG A 56 15.28 -7.02 -10.62
C ARG A 56 15.70 -5.57 -10.49
N PRO A 57 16.80 -5.16 -11.13
CA PRO A 57 17.11 -3.75 -11.33
C PRO A 57 16.00 -3.07 -12.12
N GLU A 58 15.59 -1.89 -11.67
CA GLU A 58 14.63 -1.02 -12.35
C GLU A 58 15.43 0.16 -12.89
N LEU A 59 15.83 0.09 -14.15
CA LEU A 59 16.64 1.13 -14.79
C LEU A 59 15.72 2.07 -15.56
N TRP A 60 15.83 3.38 -15.31
CA TRP A 60 14.92 4.40 -15.85
C TRP A 60 13.45 4.04 -15.57
N ASN A 61 12.60 4.04 -16.60
CA ASN A 61 11.20 3.62 -16.57
C ASN A 61 11.02 2.26 -17.28
N LEU A 62 12.08 1.45 -17.36
CA LEU A 62 12.04 0.12 -17.96
C LEU A 62 11.86 -0.94 -16.88
N TYR A 63 10.72 -1.63 -16.93
CA TYR A 63 10.36 -2.65 -15.96
C TYR A 63 10.37 -4.04 -16.60
N ASN A 64 11.17 -4.96 -16.03
CA ASN A 64 11.17 -6.34 -16.47
C ASN A 64 10.08 -7.13 -15.73
N ALA A 65 8.89 -7.24 -16.31
CA ALA A 65 7.74 -7.95 -15.74
C ALA A 65 7.66 -9.46 -16.09
N ARG A 66 8.69 -10.04 -16.74
CA ARG A 66 8.69 -11.49 -17.07
C ARG A 66 8.56 -12.32 -15.80
N LYS A 67 7.73 -13.36 -15.75
CA LYS A 67 7.58 -14.20 -14.55
C LYS A 67 7.57 -15.67 -14.92
N ALA A 68 7.97 -16.53 -14.01
CA ALA A 68 7.79 -17.96 -14.16
C ALA A 68 6.32 -18.35 -13.90
N LYS A 69 5.97 -19.58 -14.27
CA LYS A 69 4.64 -20.14 -13.99
C LYS A 69 4.41 -20.14 -12.46
N ASN A 70 3.23 -19.69 -12.04
CA ASN A 70 2.82 -19.54 -10.64
C ASN A 70 3.56 -18.48 -9.81
N GLU A 71 4.50 -17.72 -10.39
CA GLU A 71 4.98 -16.49 -9.73
C GLU A 71 3.93 -15.39 -9.85
N SER A 72 3.89 -14.53 -8.84
CA SER A 72 3.06 -13.32 -8.88
C SER A 72 3.88 -12.08 -8.55
N ILE A 73 3.39 -10.92 -8.96
CA ILE A 73 4.05 -9.63 -8.78
C ILE A 73 3.17 -8.74 -7.91
N ARG A 74 3.78 -7.95 -7.02
CA ARG A 74 3.14 -6.78 -6.41
C ARG A 74 3.72 -5.53 -7.06
N VAL A 75 2.87 -4.65 -7.55
CA VAL A 75 3.26 -3.44 -8.27
C VAL A 75 2.83 -2.22 -7.46
N PHE A 76 3.72 -1.25 -7.27
CA PHE A 76 3.48 -0.07 -6.45
C PHE A 76 3.62 1.23 -7.26
N PRO A 77 2.59 1.63 -8.02
CA PRO A 77 2.66 2.79 -8.90
C PRO A 77 2.95 4.11 -8.16
N LEU A 78 2.47 4.19 -6.91
CA LEU A 78 2.59 5.39 -6.07
C LEU A 78 3.89 5.41 -5.25
N SER A 79 4.83 4.49 -5.49
CA SER A 79 6.05 4.38 -4.67
C SER A 79 6.85 5.69 -4.55
N ASN A 80 6.84 6.53 -5.58
CA ASN A 80 7.56 7.80 -5.61
C ASN A 80 6.72 9.01 -5.17
N TRP A 81 5.45 8.80 -4.81
CA TRP A 81 4.57 9.87 -4.35
C TRP A 81 4.73 10.12 -2.86
N THR A 82 4.78 11.38 -2.48
CA THR A 82 4.73 11.83 -1.08
C THR A 82 3.30 11.99 -0.60
N GLU A 83 3.12 12.18 0.71
CA GLU A 83 1.79 12.46 1.27
C GLU A 83 1.18 13.73 0.66
N LEU A 84 2.00 14.75 0.40
CA LEU A 84 1.56 15.99 -0.24
C LEU A 84 1.05 15.74 -1.66
N ASP A 85 1.77 14.93 -2.46
CA ASP A 85 1.37 14.61 -3.83
C ASP A 85 -0.01 13.92 -3.87
N ILE A 86 -0.26 13.01 -2.92
CA ILE A 86 -1.54 12.30 -2.81
C ILE A 86 -2.67 13.29 -2.51
N TRP A 87 -2.50 14.16 -1.51
CA TRP A 87 -3.52 15.15 -1.16
C TRP A 87 -3.76 16.17 -2.28
N GLN A 88 -2.69 16.63 -2.92
CA GLN A 88 -2.78 17.56 -4.02
C GLN A 88 -3.53 16.94 -5.21
N TYR A 89 -3.28 15.68 -5.52
CA TYR A 89 -3.96 14.99 -6.61
C TYR A 89 -5.44 14.72 -6.29
N ILE A 90 -5.76 14.29 -5.06
CA ILE A 90 -7.14 14.16 -4.60
C ILE A 90 -7.90 15.48 -4.76
N TYR A 91 -7.27 16.60 -4.42
CA TYR A 91 -7.86 17.93 -4.54
C TYR A 91 -8.04 18.37 -6.01
N LEU A 92 -7.04 18.16 -6.86
CA LEU A 92 -7.09 18.58 -8.27
C LEU A 92 -8.08 17.75 -9.10
N GLU A 93 -8.18 16.45 -8.81
CA GLU A 93 -9.02 15.51 -9.55
C GLU A 93 -10.40 15.28 -8.89
N ASP A 94 -10.71 16.00 -7.81
CA ASP A 94 -11.95 15.89 -7.03
C ASP A 94 -12.30 14.44 -6.66
N ILE A 95 -11.30 13.69 -6.17
CA ILE A 95 -11.47 12.26 -5.85
C ILE A 95 -12.26 12.13 -4.54
N PRO A 96 -13.37 11.35 -4.52
CA PRO A 96 -14.12 11.13 -3.29
C PRO A 96 -13.27 10.44 -2.21
N ILE A 97 -13.21 11.04 -1.03
CA ILE A 97 -12.55 10.45 0.14
C ILE A 97 -13.55 10.16 1.26
N VAL A 98 -13.18 9.24 2.14
CA VAL A 98 -13.97 8.95 3.34
C VAL A 98 -14.01 10.21 4.23
N PRO A 99 -15.20 10.67 4.68
CA PRO A 99 -15.32 11.93 5.45
C PRO A 99 -14.48 11.99 6.73
N LEU A 100 -14.10 10.83 7.30
CA LEU A 100 -13.25 10.73 8.48
C LEU A 100 -11.85 11.32 8.30
N TYR A 101 -11.38 11.47 7.07
CA TYR A 101 -10.10 12.11 6.80
C TYR A 101 -10.15 13.64 6.88
N PHE A 102 -11.33 14.24 6.83
CA PHE A 102 -11.49 15.68 7.00
C PHE A 102 -11.55 16.05 8.48
N SER A 103 -11.00 17.21 8.82
CA SER A 103 -11.21 17.79 10.15
C SER A 103 -12.70 18.08 10.33
N ALA A 104 -13.23 17.63 11.46
CA ALA A 104 -14.63 17.83 11.82
C ALA A 104 -14.66 18.43 13.22
N LYS A 105 -15.58 19.38 13.45
CA LYS A 105 -15.87 19.84 14.81
C LYS A 105 -16.37 18.62 15.61
N ARG A 106 -15.71 18.35 16.73
CA ARG A 106 -16.11 17.28 17.66
C ARG A 106 -16.80 17.92 18.85
N PRO A 107 -17.93 17.37 19.32
CA PRO A 107 -18.54 17.85 20.55
C PRO A 107 -17.59 17.56 21.71
N VAL A 108 -17.36 18.57 22.54
CA VAL A 108 -16.49 18.49 23.71
C VAL A 108 -17.20 19.09 24.91
N VAL A 109 -16.89 18.57 26.09
CA VAL A 109 -17.27 19.16 27.38
C VAL A 109 -16.01 19.58 28.12
N GLU A 110 -16.06 20.73 28.80
CA GLU A 110 -14.97 21.18 29.66
C GLU A 110 -15.21 20.68 31.09
N ARG A 111 -14.20 20.00 31.66
CA ARG A 111 -14.24 19.51 33.04
C ARG A 111 -12.89 19.76 33.70
N ASP A 112 -12.89 20.49 34.82
CA ASP A 112 -11.68 20.83 35.59
C ASP A 112 -10.55 21.43 34.73
N GLY A 113 -10.91 22.28 33.75
CA GLY A 113 -9.99 22.93 32.81
C GLY A 113 -9.50 22.05 31.65
N THR A 114 -10.02 20.82 31.51
CA THR A 114 -9.68 19.89 30.42
C THR A 114 -10.86 19.70 29.46
N LEU A 115 -10.60 19.75 28.16
CA LEU A 115 -11.59 19.44 27.11
C LEU A 115 -11.66 17.93 26.89
N ILE A 116 -12.85 17.35 27.05
CA ILE A 116 -13.13 15.91 26.85
C ILE A 116 -14.05 15.76 25.65
N MET A 117 -13.64 14.95 24.66
CA MET A 117 -14.48 14.61 23.50
C MET A 117 -15.63 13.69 23.92
N VAL A 118 -16.86 14.01 23.53
CA VAL A 118 -18.08 13.22 23.80
C VAL A 118 -18.68 12.60 22.54
#